data_AF-A0A1R4B614-F1
#
_entry.id   AF-A0A1R4B614-F1
#
_cell.length_a   1.000
_cell.length_b   1.000
_cell.length_c   1.000
_cell.angle_alpha   90.00
_cell.angle_beta   90.00
_cell.angle_gamma   90.00
#
_symmetry.space_group_name_H-M   'P 1'
#
loop_
_entity.id
_entity.type
_entity.pdbx_description
1 polymer ?
#
loop_
_entity_poly.entity_id
_entity_poly.type
_entity_poly.pdbx_seq_one_letter_code
_entity_poly.pdbx_strand_id
1 'polypeptide(L)' 'MSYNLAQLDPKEKNKIELDKQASFIVWKMKQGKSGPDAITQQMKSIRLDDEKQWFQQSVDKYKRVMGVA' A
#
# COMPACT_ATOMS: atom_id res chain seq x y z
N MET A 1 -16.15 6.28 19.09
CA MET A 1 -15.39 5.01 19.18
C MET A 1 -13.91 5.33 19.08
N SER A 2 -13.09 4.89 20.03
CA SER A 2 -11.63 4.93 19.91
C SER A 2 -11.15 3.63 19.26
N TYR A 3 -10.32 3.74 18.22
CA TYR A 3 -9.62 2.61 17.62
C TYR A 3 -8.15 2.67 18.05
N ASN A 4 -7.72 1.74 18.91
CA ASN A 4 -6.34 1.69 19.38
C ASN A 4 -5.49 0.83 18.45
N LEU A 5 -4.82 1.46 17.49
CA LEU A 5 -3.95 0.79 16.52
C LEU A 5 -2.78 0.04 17.18
N ALA A 6 -2.37 0.45 18.39
CA ALA A 6 -1.27 -0.20 19.10
C ALA A 6 -1.66 -1.59 19.64
N GLN A 7 -2.95 -1.86 19.83
CA GLN A 7 -3.45 -3.15 20.34
C GLN A 7 -3.81 -4.16 19.25
N LEU A 8 -3.74 -3.77 17.97
CA LEU A 8 -3.96 -4.68 16.85
C LEU A 8 -2.92 -5.80 16.85
N ASP A 9 -3.33 -6.95 16.35
CA ASP A 9 -2.42 -8.06 16.14
C ASP A 9 -1.38 -7.72 15.04
N PRO A 10 -0.25 -8.45 14.98
CA PRO A 10 0.80 -8.15 14.00
C PRO A 10 0.35 -8.21 12.54
N LYS A 11 -0.61 -9.08 12.19
CA LYS A 11 -1.13 -9.21 10.82
C LYS A 11 -1.93 -7.97 10.43
N GLU A 12 -2.77 -7.46 11.33
CA GLU A 12 -3.52 -6.23 11.12
C GLU A 12 -2.61 -5.00 11.03
N LYS A 13 -1.59 -4.91 11.89
CA LYS A 13 -0.58 -3.85 11.80
C LYS A 13 0.15 -3.87 10.47
N ASN A 14 0.51 -5.06 9.97
CA ASN A 14 1.17 -5.17 8.68
C ASN A 14 0.28 -4.73 7.51
N LYS A 15 -1.02 -5.04 7.55
CA LYS A 15 -1.98 -4.54 6.55
C LYS A 15 -2.03 -3.00 6.51
N ILE A 16 -1.99 -2.34 7.67
CA ILE A 16 -1.94 -0.87 7.75
C ILE A 16 -0.64 -0.34 7.14
N GLU A 17 0.49 -0.98 7.45
CA GLU A 17 1.78 -0.59 6.89
C GLU A 17 1.80 -0.74 5.35
N LEU A 18 1.24 -1.83 4.81
CA LEU A 18 1.12 -2.04 3.37
C LEU A 18 0.19 -1.02 2.70
N ASP A 19 -0.94 -0.68 3.31
CA ASP A 19 -1.85 0.37 2.80
C ASP A 19 -1.14 1.74 2.77
N LYS A 20 -0.37 2.08 3.82
CA LYS A 20 0.46 3.29 3.88
C LYS A 20 1.53 3.33 2.79
N GLN A 21 2.22 2.21 2.56
CA GLN A 21 3.24 2.12 1.52
C GLN A 21 2.63 2.27 0.13
N ALA A 22 1.48 1.64 -0.12
CA ALA A 22 0.75 1.78 -1.38
C ALA A 22 0.34 3.25 -1.62
N SER A 23 -0.25 3.92 -0.61
CA SER A 23 -0.64 5.33 -0.75
C SER A 23 0.56 6.22 -1.05
N PHE A 24 1.70 5.98 -0.39
CA PHE A 24 2.90 6.78 -0.59
C PHE A 24 3.51 6.57 -1.98
N ILE A 25 3.56 5.33 -2.47
CA ILE A 25 4.04 5.04 -3.84
C ILE A 25 3.15 5.72 -4.87
N VAL A 26 1.82 5.58 -4.78
CA VAL A 26 0.91 6.24 -5.72
C VAL A 26 1.01 7.75 -5.65
N TRP A 27 1.17 8.32 -4.44
CA TRP A 27 1.44 9.76 -4.30
C TRP A 27 2.73 10.16 -5.02
N LYS A 28 3.83 9.42 -4.86
CA LYS A 28 5.08 9.70 -5.59
C LYS A 28 4.88 9.64 -7.11
N MET A 29 4.10 8.69 -7.61
CA MET A 29 3.75 8.62 -9.04
C MET A 29 2.98 9.85 -9.49
N LYS A 30 1.97 10.29 -8.73
CA LYS A 30 1.23 11.53 -9.01
C LYS A 30 2.13 12.76 -9.05
N GLN A 31 3.15 12.79 -8.19
CA GLN A 31 4.13 13.88 -8.15
C GLN A 31 5.25 13.76 -9.20
N GLY A 32 5.24 12.74 -10.06
CA GLY A 32 6.32 12.48 -11.03
C GLY A 32 7.65 12.06 -10.40
N LYS A 33 7.63 11.61 -9.13
CA LYS A 33 8.82 11.22 -8.35
C LYS A 33 9.14 9.73 -8.41
N SER A 34 8.28 8.92 -9.01
CA SER A 34 8.50 7.49 -9.25
C SER A 34 7.66 6.98 -10.40
N GLY A 35 8.15 5.95 -11.10
CA GLY A 35 7.39 5.24 -12.13
C GLY A 35 6.59 4.05 -11.59
N PRO A 36 5.87 3.34 -12.47
CA PRO A 36 5.12 2.12 -12.13
C PRO A 36 6.00 0.98 -11.59
N ASP A 37 7.30 1.00 -11.90
CA ASP A 37 8.30 0.03 -11.44
C ASP A 37 8.43 -0.01 -9.92
N ALA A 38 8.17 1.11 -9.22
CA ALA A 38 8.17 1.18 -7.77
C ALA A 38 7.13 0.25 -7.13
N ILE A 39 5.97 0.07 -7.77
CA ILE A 39 4.94 -0.88 -7.30
C ILE A 39 5.47 -2.30 -7.45
N THR A 40 6.05 -2.63 -8.61
CA THR A 40 6.61 -3.96 -8.90
C THR A 40 7.76 -4.31 -7.95
N GLN A 41 8.63 -3.35 -7.63
CA GLN A 41 9.71 -3.54 -6.67
C GLN A 41 9.17 -3.82 -5.26
N GLN A 42 8.17 -3.06 -4.82
CA GLN A 42 7.53 -3.31 -3.53
C GLN A 42 6.81 -4.67 -3.50
N MET A 43 6.13 -5.05 -4.58
CA MET A 43 5.47 -6.36 -4.69
C MET A 43 6.44 -7.52 -4.53
N LYS A 44 7.68 -7.39 -5.04
CA LYS A 44 8.73 -8.41 -4.91
C LYS A 44 9.29 -8.54 -3.49
N SER A 45 9.19 -7.51 -2.66
CA SER A 45 9.67 -7.56 -1.27
C SER A 45 8.68 -8.22 -0.32
N ILE A 46 7.40 -8.27 -0.69
CA ILE A 46 6.32 -8.90 0.08
C ILE A 46 6.37 -10.42 -0.12
N ARG A 47 6.38 -11.18 0.98
CA ARG A 47 6.58 -12.64 0.96
C ARG A 47 5.27 -13.41 0.83
N LEU A 48 4.24 -13.01 1.57
CA LEU A 48 2.97 -13.71 1.66
C LEU A 48 2.02 -13.27 0.56
N ASP A 49 1.30 -14.22 -0.04
CA ASP A 49 0.41 -13.91 -1.16
C ASP A 49 -0.82 -13.10 -0.74
N ASP A 50 -1.38 -13.36 0.45
CA ASP A 50 -2.43 -12.52 1.05
C ASP A 50 -2.00 -11.05 1.19
N GLU A 51 -0.73 -10.82 1.54
CA GLU A 51 -0.18 -9.48 1.73
C GLU A 51 0.06 -8.78 0.39
N LYS A 52 0.50 -9.53 -0.64
CA LYS A 52 0.59 -9.02 -2.01
C LYS A 52 -0.77 -8.61 -2.53
N GLN A 53 -1.79 -9.44 -2.30
CA GLN A 53 -3.17 -9.13 -2.70
C GLN A 53 -3.67 -7.87 -1.98
N TRP A 54 -3.44 -7.76 -0.67
CA TRP A 54 -3.82 -6.57 0.10
C TRP A 54 -3.12 -5.31 -0.40
N PHE A 55 -1.81 -5.39 -0.66
CA PHE A 55 -1.03 -4.29 -1.20
C PHE A 55 -1.54 -3.87 -2.58
N GLN A 56 -1.82 -4.82 -3.49
CA GLN A 56 -2.37 -4.53 -4.82
C GLN A 56 -3.73 -3.83 -4.73
N GLN A 57 -4.64 -4.33 -3.89
CA GLN A 57 -5.94 -3.69 -3.67
C GLN A 57 -5.81 -2.25 -3.14
N SER A 58 -4.84 -2.02 -2.26
CA SER A 58 -4.53 -0.69 -1.75
C SER A 58 -3.98 0.22 -2.84
N VAL A 59 -3.08 -0.27 -3.70
CA VAL A 59 -2.58 0.47 -4.87
C VAL A 59 -3.73 0.86 -5.79
N ASP A 60 -4.62 -0.07 -6.12
CA ASP A 60 -5.77 0.17 -7.01
C ASP A 60 -6.76 1.18 -6.41
N LYS A 61 -7.00 1.11 -5.10
CA LYS A 61 -7.77 2.12 -4.34
C LYS A 61 -7.13 3.50 -4.48
N TYR A 62 -5.84 3.64 -4.20
CA TYR A 62 -5.19 4.95 -4.23
C TYR A 62 -4.97 5.50 -5.64
N LYS A 63 -4.75 4.65 -6.64
CA LYS A 63 -4.76 5.07 -8.06
C LYS A 63 -6.07 5.76 -8.43
N ARG A 64 -7.21 5.15 -8.06
CA ARG A 64 -8.55 5.73 -8.27
C ARG A 64 -8.75 7.03 -7.49
N VAL A 65 -8.45 7.03 -6.19
CA VAL A 65 -8.63 8.21 -5.32
C VAL A 65 -7.76 9.39 -5.78
N MET A 66 -6.53 9.12 -6.24
CA MET A 66 -5.58 10.17 -6.59
C MET A 66 -5.60 10.55 -8.08
N GLY A 67 -6.30 9.81 -8.93
CA GLY A 67 -6.37 10.06 -10.37
C GLY A 67 -5.08 9.69 -11.11
N VAL A 68 -4.46 8.57 -10.73
CA VAL A 68 -3.22 8.05 -11.35
C VAL A 68 -3.57 6.80 -12.16
N ALA A 69 -3.17 6.77 -13.44
CA ALA A 69 -3.37 5.63 -14.35
C ALA A 69 -2.48 4.43 -14.00
#